data_AF-A0A7C2M3V0-F1
#
_entry.id   AF-A0A7C2M3V0-F1
#
_cell.length_a   1.000
_cell.length_b   1.000
_cell.length_c   1.000
_cell.angle_alpha   90.00
_cell.angle_beta   90.00
_cell.angle_gamma   90.00
#
_symmetry.space_group_name_H-M   'P 1'
#
loop_
_entity.id
_entity.type
_entity.pdbx_description
1 polymer ?
#
loop_
_entity_poly.entity_id
_entity_poly.type
_entity_poly.pdbx_seq_one_letter_code
_entity_poly.pdbx_strand_id
1 'polypeptide(L)'
;MKRRIFIFFTYLFLALSIACIISVVAEQQPGPNKYHGADSFFKAKGISLFWAILKGTEESNSWVYIKIINQENSLKPFYAFSLIATDPFSNSEEWIITGQKLTKENIIKLNRESFKKMMGKTFFFYQSEKIENYPSELPDMTVYYLSVPDTAPEFLDLEKLEAYFKDLEKRLEKVESTVK
;
A
#
# COMPACT_ATOMS: atom_id res chain seq x y z
N MET A 1 7.99 49.68 51.28
CA MET A 1 7.42 49.55 49.92
C MET A 1 8.25 48.69 48.93
N LYS A 2 9.17 47.80 49.36
CA LYS A 2 10.02 47.02 48.42
C LYS A 2 9.92 45.49 48.53
N ARG A 3 9.07 44.95 49.42
CA ARG A 3 9.01 43.50 49.73
C ARG A 3 7.75 42.77 49.25
N ARG A 4 6.76 43.46 48.68
CA ARG A 4 5.50 42.85 48.22
C ARG A 4 5.41 42.61 46.71
N ILE A 5 6.33 43.17 45.93
CA ILE A 5 6.35 43.06 44.45
C ILE A 5 7.01 41.75 43.98
N PHE A 6 7.82 41.10 44.83
CA PHE A 6 8.58 39.90 44.44
C PHE A 6 7.79 38.59 44.48
N ILE A 7 6.65 38.55 45.18
CA ILE A 7 5.86 37.31 45.36
C ILE A 7 4.87 37.11 44.20
N PHE A 8 4.41 38.19 43.55
CA PHE A 8 3.48 38.08 42.43
C PHE A 8 4.13 37.59 41.13
N PHE A 9 5.43 37.80 40.94
CA PHE A 9 6.14 37.34 39.73
C PHE A 9 6.47 35.84 39.75
N THR A 10 6.52 35.22 40.93
CA THR A 10 6.87 33.79 41.05
C THR A 10 5.69 32.87 40.75
N TYR A 11 4.46 33.30 41.02
CA TYR A 11 3.25 32.52 40.71
C TYR A 11 2.77 32.67 39.26
N LEU A 12 3.03 33.81 38.63
CA LEU A 12 2.68 34.02 37.22
C LEU A 12 3.55 33.17 36.26
N PHE A 13 4.79 32.86 36.66
CA PHE A 13 5.68 31.99 35.89
C PHE A 13 5.46 30.48 36.14
N LEU A 14 4.76 30.11 37.21
CA LEU A 14 4.43 28.70 37.50
C LEU A 14 3.10 28.26 36.85
N ALA A 15 2.21 29.20 36.53
CA ALA A 15 0.94 28.91 35.86
C ALA A 15 1.04 28.87 34.32
N LEU A 16 2.12 29.38 33.73
CA LEU A 16 2.28 29.45 32.26
C LEU A 16 3.03 28.25 31.65
N SER A 17 3.60 27.37 32.47
CA SER A 17 4.38 26.21 32.01
C SER A 17 3.57 24.90 31.91
N ILE A 18 2.29 24.91 32.31
CA ILE A 18 1.42 23.71 32.22
C ILE A 18 0.61 23.69 30.90
N ALA A 19 0.68 24.73 30.07
CA ALA A 19 -0.11 24.85 28.84
C ALA A 19 0.57 24.33 27.56
N CYS A 20 1.76 23.73 27.63
CA CYS A 20 2.54 23.35 26.44
C CYS A 20 2.99 21.88 26.44
N ILE A 21 2.08 20.93 26.68
CA ILE A 21 2.30 19.53 26.23
C ILE A 21 0.96 18.93 25.79
N ILE A 22 0.26 19.57 24.84
CA ILE A 22 -0.53 18.76 23.90
C ILE A 22 0.49 18.27 22.89
N SER A 23 1.21 17.21 23.26
CA SER A 23 1.85 16.38 22.26
C SER A 23 0.71 15.85 21.39
N VAL A 24 0.54 16.44 20.21
CA VAL A 24 -0.03 15.71 19.08
C VAL A 24 0.94 14.57 18.83
N VAL A 25 0.76 13.48 19.58
CA VAL A 25 1.17 12.18 19.13
C VAL A 25 0.25 11.93 17.96
N ALA A 26 0.71 12.28 16.76
CA ALA A 26 0.12 11.75 15.55
C ALA A 26 0.26 10.24 15.67
N GLU A 27 -0.83 9.60 16.09
CA GLU A 27 -0.92 8.17 16.29
C GLU A 27 -0.90 7.53 14.91
N GLN A 28 0.29 7.42 14.31
CA GLN A 28 0.56 6.46 13.25
C GLN A 28 0.63 5.06 13.87
N GLN A 29 -0.45 4.63 14.53
CA GLN A 29 -0.69 3.21 14.67
C GLN A 29 -0.95 2.72 13.23
N PRO A 30 -0.12 1.83 12.65
CA PRO A 30 -0.54 1.14 11.46
C PRO A 30 -1.82 0.40 11.84
N GLY A 31 -2.96 0.88 11.33
CA GLY A 31 -4.24 0.22 11.58
C GLY A 31 -4.13 -1.28 11.26
N PRO A 32 -4.95 -2.14 11.89
CA PRO A 32 -4.76 -3.59 11.98
C PRO A 32 -4.69 -4.36 10.64
N ASN A 33 -4.82 -3.67 9.49
CA ASN A 33 -4.82 -4.25 8.16
C ASN A 33 -3.86 -3.54 7.17
N LYS A 34 -2.77 -2.94 7.67
CA LYS A 34 -1.69 -2.40 6.82
C LYS A 34 -0.54 -3.41 6.71
N TYR A 35 -0.14 -3.74 5.49
CA TYR A 35 0.91 -4.71 5.20
C TYR A 35 2.02 -4.09 4.35
N HIS A 36 3.27 -4.40 4.70
CA HIS A 36 4.42 -4.12 3.85
C HIS A 36 4.64 -5.28 2.89
N GLY A 37 4.59 -5.01 1.60
CA GLY A 37 5.05 -5.93 0.57
C GLY A 37 6.55 -5.74 0.35
N ALA A 38 7.35 -6.77 0.66
CA ALA A 38 8.79 -6.76 0.43
C ALA A 38 9.20 -7.65 -0.75
N ASP A 39 8.45 -8.73 -0.99
CA ASP A 39 8.77 -9.72 -2.00
C ASP A 39 7.93 -9.53 -3.28
N SER A 40 8.36 -10.20 -4.35
CA SER A 40 7.61 -10.31 -5.62
C SER A 40 6.27 -11.03 -5.47
N PHE A 41 6.02 -11.59 -4.29
CA PHE A 41 4.79 -12.26 -3.91
C PHE A 41 4.32 -11.76 -2.55
N PHE A 42 3.04 -11.44 -2.46
CA PHE A 42 2.35 -11.15 -1.21
C PHE A 42 1.05 -11.92 -1.13
N LYS A 43 0.65 -12.34 0.08
CA LYS A 43 -0.66 -12.93 0.34
C LYS A 43 -1.17 -12.62 1.73
N ALA A 44 -2.37 -12.06 1.81
CA ALA A 44 -3.10 -11.87 3.06
C ALA A 44 -4.60 -11.72 2.79
N LYS A 45 -5.43 -12.17 3.74
CA LYS A 45 -6.89 -11.93 3.74
C LYS A 45 -7.61 -12.29 2.43
N GLY A 46 -7.15 -13.32 1.72
CA GLY A 46 -7.75 -13.74 0.45
C GLY A 46 -7.28 -12.96 -0.78
N ILE A 47 -6.36 -12.00 -0.63
CA ILE A 47 -5.70 -11.32 -1.74
C ILE A 47 -4.30 -11.87 -1.91
N SER A 48 -3.91 -12.12 -3.16
CA SER A 48 -2.51 -12.33 -3.54
C SER A 48 -2.07 -11.28 -4.55
N LEU A 49 -0.83 -10.80 -4.41
CA LEU A 49 -0.18 -9.91 -5.37
C LEU A 49 1.07 -10.60 -5.92
N PHE A 50 1.22 -10.60 -7.25
CA PHE A 50 2.43 -11.06 -7.92
C PHE A 50 3.02 -9.93 -8.74
N TRP A 51 4.33 -9.79 -8.65
CA TRP A 51 5.11 -8.83 -9.42
C TRP A 51 5.96 -9.56 -10.45
N ALA A 52 6.08 -8.97 -11.63
CA ALA A 52 7.03 -9.35 -12.65
C ALA A 52 7.36 -8.15 -13.53
N ILE A 53 8.51 -8.20 -14.20
CA ILE A 53 8.93 -7.13 -15.10
C ILE A 53 9.08 -7.72 -16.50
N LEU A 54 8.45 -7.07 -17.48
CA LEU A 54 8.74 -7.28 -18.89
C LEU A 54 9.77 -6.25 -19.34
N LYS A 55 10.99 -6.68 -19.62
CA LYS A 55 12.09 -5.80 -20.02
C LYS A 55 11.91 -5.34 -21.46
N GLY A 56 12.03 -4.04 -21.66
CA GLY A 56 12.30 -3.44 -22.95
C GLY A 56 13.81 -3.31 -23.19
N THR A 57 14.15 -2.66 -24.30
CA THR A 57 15.54 -2.28 -24.63
C THR A 57 16.15 -1.30 -23.62
N GLU A 58 15.30 -0.55 -22.92
CA GLU A 58 15.63 0.43 -21.88
C GLU A 58 14.49 0.47 -20.85
N GLU A 59 14.69 1.18 -19.74
CA GLU A 59 13.71 1.24 -18.64
C GLU A 59 12.39 1.88 -19.04
N SER A 60 12.42 2.94 -19.87
CA SER A 60 11.23 3.60 -20.43
C SER A 60 10.40 2.67 -21.32
N ASN A 61 11.02 1.60 -21.86
CA ASN A 61 10.34 0.56 -22.64
C ASN A 61 10.03 -0.70 -21.82
N SER A 62 10.35 -0.70 -20.52
CA SER A 62 10.09 -1.81 -19.61
C SER A 62 8.79 -1.60 -18.84
N TRP A 63 8.08 -2.69 -18.56
CA TRP A 63 6.78 -2.68 -17.91
C TRP A 63 6.78 -3.55 -16.67
N VAL A 64 6.29 -3.01 -15.57
CA VAL A 64 6.00 -3.74 -14.33
C VAL A 64 4.57 -4.25 -14.41
N TYR A 65 4.43 -5.57 -14.34
CA TYR A 65 3.17 -6.28 -14.28
C TYR A 65 2.86 -6.65 -12.84
N ILE A 66 1.69 -6.24 -12.36
CA ILE A 66 1.19 -6.60 -11.04
C ILE A 66 -0.10 -7.39 -11.25
N LYS A 67 -0.09 -8.68 -10.89
CA LYS A 67 -1.28 -9.53 -10.90
C LYS A 67 -1.89 -9.54 -9.51
N ILE A 68 -3.17 -9.22 -9.42
CA ILE A 68 -3.98 -9.35 -8.21
C ILE A 68 -4.88 -10.56 -8.38
N ILE A 69 -4.85 -11.48 -7.42
CA ILE A 69 -5.79 -12.61 -7.33
C ILE A 69 -6.68 -12.40 -6.12
N ASN A 70 -7.99 -12.44 -6.35
CA ASN A 70 -9.01 -12.42 -5.31
C ASN A 70 -9.55 -13.83 -5.08
N GLN A 71 -9.36 -14.37 -3.89
CA GLN A 71 -9.90 -15.67 -3.50
C GLN A 71 -11.37 -15.48 -3.04
N GLU A 72 -12.31 -15.87 -3.90
CA GLU A 72 -13.75 -15.68 -3.69
C GLU A 72 -14.30 -16.33 -2.41
N ASN A 73 -13.61 -17.34 -1.85
CA ASN A 73 -14.06 -18.10 -0.69
C ASN A 73 -13.71 -17.48 0.68
N SER A 74 -13.40 -16.18 0.74
CA SER A 74 -13.15 -15.53 2.03
C SER A 74 -14.48 -15.14 2.71
N LEU A 75 -14.53 -15.22 4.04
CA LEU A 75 -15.70 -14.78 4.83
C LEU A 75 -15.97 -13.27 4.73
N LYS A 76 -14.99 -12.50 4.22
CA LYS A 76 -15.04 -11.04 4.06
C LYS A 76 -14.41 -10.66 2.71
N PRO A 77 -15.11 -10.88 1.59
CA PRO A 77 -14.56 -10.63 0.27
C PRO A 77 -14.33 -9.14 0.03
N PHE A 78 -13.26 -8.82 -0.67
CA PHE A 78 -13.04 -7.49 -1.20
C PHE A 78 -13.72 -7.36 -2.57
N TYR A 79 -14.34 -6.21 -2.84
CA TYR A 79 -15.10 -5.94 -4.07
C TYR A 79 -14.44 -4.92 -4.98
N ALA A 80 -13.58 -4.06 -4.43
CA ALA A 80 -12.91 -3.03 -5.18
C ALA A 80 -11.50 -2.80 -4.65
N PHE A 81 -10.66 -2.20 -5.49
CA PHE A 81 -9.35 -1.73 -5.11
C PHE A 81 -9.01 -0.40 -5.77
N SER A 82 -8.08 0.32 -5.15
CA SER A 82 -7.47 1.54 -5.67
C SER A 82 -5.95 1.46 -5.53
N LEU A 83 -5.23 2.29 -6.27
CA LEU A 83 -3.77 2.35 -6.26
C LEU A 83 -3.30 3.79 -6.27
N ILE A 84 -2.48 4.16 -5.28
CA ILE A 84 -1.75 5.42 -5.25
C ILE A 84 -0.26 5.14 -5.51
N ALA A 85 0.37 6.04 -6.26
CA ALA A 85 1.82 6.15 -6.32
C ALA A 85 2.29 7.33 -5.45
N THR A 86 3.38 7.16 -4.72
CA THR A 86 3.91 8.19 -3.82
C THR A 86 5.39 8.45 -4.05
N ASP A 87 5.79 9.72 -3.96
CA ASP A 87 7.19 10.12 -3.87
C ASP A 87 7.59 10.19 -2.38
N PRO A 88 8.49 9.32 -1.90
CA PRO A 88 8.85 9.28 -0.48
C PRO A 88 9.65 10.50 -0.01
N PHE A 89 10.19 11.31 -0.93
CA PHE A 89 10.97 12.50 -0.59
C PHE A 89 10.10 13.76 -0.51
N SER A 90 9.17 13.92 -1.44
CA SER A 90 8.25 15.08 -1.46
C SER A 90 6.91 14.83 -0.75
N ASN A 91 6.58 13.57 -0.47
CA ASN A 91 5.24 13.12 -0.06
C ASN A 91 4.14 13.50 -1.07
N SER A 92 4.49 13.73 -2.34
CA SER A 92 3.48 13.90 -3.38
C SER A 92 2.82 12.56 -3.69
N GLU A 93 1.51 12.60 -3.94
CA GLU A 93 0.69 11.43 -4.20
C GLU A 93 -0.03 11.57 -5.53
N GLU A 94 -0.18 10.47 -6.25
CA GLU A 94 -0.91 10.39 -7.51
C GLU A 94 -1.80 9.15 -7.51
N TRP A 95 -3.10 9.34 -7.71
CA TRP A 95 -4.03 8.24 -7.93
C TRP A 95 -3.80 7.64 -9.30
N ILE A 96 -3.40 6.37 -9.33
CA ILE A 96 -3.21 5.60 -10.57
C ILE A 96 -4.50 4.85 -10.92
N ILE A 97 -5.17 4.30 -9.92
CA ILE A 97 -6.45 3.59 -10.06
C ILE A 97 -7.36 4.02 -8.92
N THR A 98 -8.60 4.36 -9.24
CA THR A 98 -9.61 4.78 -8.27
C THR A 98 -10.83 3.87 -8.37
N GLY A 99 -11.02 3.01 -7.37
CA GLY A 99 -12.24 2.24 -7.20
C GLY A 99 -12.52 1.20 -8.27
N GLN A 100 -11.48 0.57 -8.80
CA GLN A 100 -11.63 -0.48 -9.79
C GLN A 100 -12.28 -1.71 -9.15
N LYS A 101 -13.27 -2.28 -9.83
CA LYS A 101 -13.89 -3.54 -9.41
C LYS A 101 -12.83 -4.64 -9.35
N LEU A 102 -12.77 -5.31 -8.20
CA LEU A 102 -11.91 -6.45 -7.97
C LEU A 102 -12.62 -7.70 -8.52
N THR A 103 -12.02 -8.31 -9.53
CA THR A 103 -12.47 -9.58 -10.12
C THR A 103 -11.61 -10.71 -9.57
N LYS A 104 -11.85 -11.96 -10.00
CA LYS A 104 -11.01 -13.10 -9.62
C LYS A 104 -9.52 -12.84 -9.92
N GLU A 105 -9.27 -12.23 -11.07
CA GLU A 105 -7.96 -11.80 -11.52
C GLU A 105 -8.02 -10.36 -12.04
N ASN A 106 -7.04 -9.54 -11.67
CA ASN A 106 -6.81 -8.22 -12.24
C ASN A 106 -5.32 -8.09 -12.59
N ILE A 107 -4.99 -7.50 -13.74
CA ILE A 107 -3.60 -7.20 -14.13
C ILE A 107 -3.45 -5.70 -14.27
N ILE A 108 -2.45 -5.14 -13.57
CA ILE A 108 -2.05 -3.75 -13.67
C ILE A 108 -0.70 -3.71 -14.40
N LYS A 109 -0.57 -2.77 -15.34
CA LYS A 109 0.67 -2.54 -16.09
C LYS A 109 1.13 -1.12 -15.85
N LEU A 110 2.32 -0.96 -15.30
CA LEU A 110 2.94 0.35 -15.05
C LEU A 110 4.27 0.42 -15.77
N ASN A 111 4.60 1.59 -16.31
CA ASN A 111 5.90 1.80 -16.91
C ASN A 111 6.97 1.74 -15.81
N ARG A 112 8.08 1.01 -16.02
CA ARG A 112 9.13 0.87 -15.00
C ARG A 112 9.76 2.22 -14.63
N GLU A 113 9.86 3.14 -15.57
CA GLU A 113 10.38 4.48 -15.32
C GLU A 113 9.54 5.29 -14.33
N SER A 114 8.22 5.05 -14.26
CA SER A 114 7.34 5.74 -13.30
C SER A 114 7.78 5.58 -11.84
N PHE A 115 8.48 4.47 -11.53
CA PHE A 115 8.98 4.18 -10.19
C PHE A 115 10.21 5.00 -9.80
N LYS A 116 10.83 5.75 -10.73
CA LYS A 116 11.94 6.65 -10.39
C LYS A 116 11.48 7.87 -9.59
N LYS A 117 10.32 8.43 -9.97
CA LYS A 117 9.76 9.65 -9.37
C LYS A 117 8.73 9.31 -8.30
N MET A 118 7.76 8.48 -8.65
CA MET A 118 6.74 8.01 -7.72
C MET A 118 7.09 6.58 -7.33
N MET A 119 8.03 6.42 -6.39
CA MET A 119 8.58 5.11 -6.03
C MET A 119 7.53 4.23 -5.37
N GLY A 120 6.85 4.75 -4.35
CA GLY A 120 5.91 4.01 -3.54
C GLY A 120 4.68 3.57 -4.33
N LYS A 121 4.14 2.40 -3.98
CA LYS A 121 2.86 1.89 -4.47
C LYS A 121 2.03 1.41 -3.30
N THR A 122 0.86 2.01 -3.12
CA THR A 122 -0.06 1.66 -2.05
C THR A 122 -1.37 1.19 -2.65
N PHE A 123 -1.67 -0.08 -2.45
CA PHE A 123 -2.92 -0.72 -2.85
C PHE A 123 -3.91 -0.60 -1.70
N PHE A 124 -5.10 -0.12 -2.01
CA PHE A 124 -6.23 0.00 -1.09
C PHE A 124 -7.28 -1.01 -1.50
N PHE A 125 -7.74 -1.85 -0.59
CA PHE A 125 -8.75 -2.86 -0.84
C PHE A 125 -9.98 -2.58 0.03
N TYR A 126 -11.17 -2.75 -0.56
CA TYR A 126 -12.43 -2.38 0.04
C TYR A 126 -13.43 -3.54 0.01
N GLN A 127 -14.10 -3.77 1.13
CA GLN A 127 -15.18 -4.74 1.33
C GLN A 127 -16.56 -4.12 1.07
N SER A 128 -16.64 -2.79 0.89
CA SER A 128 -17.86 -2.15 0.39
C SER A 128 -17.92 -2.24 -1.14
N GLU A 129 -19.06 -2.71 -1.66
CA GLU A 129 -19.35 -2.70 -3.10
C GLU A 129 -19.74 -1.29 -3.60
N LYS A 130 -20.19 -0.41 -2.69
CA LYS A 130 -20.64 0.95 -3.00
C LYS A 130 -19.84 1.95 -2.20
N ILE A 131 -18.96 2.66 -2.89
CA ILE A 131 -18.16 3.74 -2.34
C ILE A 131 -18.42 4.98 -3.18
N GLU A 132 -18.89 6.04 -2.54
CA GLU A 132 -19.23 7.30 -3.21
C GLU A 132 -17.97 8.10 -3.57
N ASN A 133 -16.94 8.03 -2.73
CA ASN A 133 -15.69 8.76 -2.92
C ASN A 133 -14.49 7.96 -2.38
N TYR A 134 -13.86 7.17 -3.25
CA TYR A 134 -12.72 6.32 -2.90
C TYR A 134 -11.55 7.07 -2.23
N PRO A 135 -11.16 8.28 -2.67
CA PRO A 135 -10.15 9.07 -1.97
C PRO A 135 -10.45 9.41 -0.51
N SER A 136 -11.73 9.45 -0.11
CA SER A 136 -12.14 9.77 1.26
C SER A 136 -12.59 8.55 2.06
N GLU A 137 -12.66 7.38 1.42
CA GLU A 137 -13.08 6.13 2.04
C GLU A 137 -11.93 5.45 2.77
N LEU A 138 -12.20 4.91 3.96
CA LEU A 138 -11.21 4.14 4.69
C LEU A 138 -11.06 2.74 4.08
N PRO A 139 -9.85 2.33 3.69
CA PRO A 139 -9.62 0.98 3.17
C PRO A 139 -9.77 -0.07 4.27
N ASP A 140 -10.37 -1.21 3.94
CA ASP A 140 -10.42 -2.38 4.83
C ASP A 140 -9.05 -3.06 4.95
N MET A 141 -8.23 -2.97 3.89
CA MET A 141 -6.85 -3.43 3.88
C MET A 141 -5.99 -2.55 2.98
N THR A 142 -4.74 -2.35 3.40
CA THR A 142 -3.73 -1.64 2.61
C THR A 142 -2.50 -2.49 2.47
N VAL A 143 -1.94 -2.56 1.27
CA VAL A 143 -0.64 -3.18 1.01
C VAL A 143 0.25 -2.14 0.36
N TYR A 144 1.39 -1.84 0.97
CA TYR A 144 2.32 -0.82 0.46
C TYR A 144 3.68 -1.44 0.10
N TYR A 145 4.27 -0.91 -0.96
CA TYR A 145 5.60 -1.22 -1.45
C TYR A 145 6.38 0.09 -1.60
N LEU A 146 7.66 0.10 -1.26
CA LEU A 146 8.51 1.30 -1.38
C LEU A 146 9.09 1.49 -2.79
N SER A 147 9.11 0.43 -3.60
CA SER A 147 9.57 0.39 -4.98
C SER A 147 9.02 -0.88 -5.65
N VAL A 148 9.45 -1.18 -6.88
CA VAL A 148 9.38 -2.54 -7.41
C VAL A 148 10.17 -3.48 -6.47
N PRO A 149 9.62 -4.63 -6.04
CA PRO A 149 10.36 -5.58 -5.20
C PRO A 149 11.66 -6.03 -5.86
N ASP A 150 12.74 -6.12 -5.08
CA ASP A 150 14.05 -6.59 -5.58
C ASP A 150 14.01 -8.05 -6.06
N THR A 151 13.06 -8.83 -5.53
CA THR A 151 12.83 -10.22 -5.92
C THR A 151 11.92 -10.36 -7.15
N ALA A 152 11.44 -9.26 -7.74
CA ALA A 152 10.59 -9.30 -8.93
C ALA A 152 11.34 -9.90 -10.13
N PRO A 153 10.90 -11.04 -10.67
CA PRO A 153 11.58 -11.66 -11.80
C PRO A 153 11.40 -10.82 -13.07
N GLU A 154 12.43 -10.84 -13.91
CA GLU A 154 12.46 -10.13 -15.19
C GLU A 154 12.36 -11.11 -16.37
N PHE A 155 11.53 -10.75 -17.35
CA PHE A 155 11.28 -11.53 -18.56
C PHE A 155 11.49 -10.68 -19.80
N LEU A 156 11.92 -11.29 -20.89
CA LEU A 156 11.99 -10.67 -22.21
C LEU A 156 10.74 -10.93 -23.06
N ASP A 157 9.88 -11.83 -22.59
CA ASP A 157 8.76 -12.38 -23.33
C ASP A 157 7.52 -12.42 -22.43
N LEU A 158 6.39 -11.96 -22.99
CA LEU A 158 5.14 -11.86 -22.24
C LEU A 158 4.55 -13.24 -21.92
N GLU A 159 4.68 -14.22 -22.82
CA GLU A 159 4.16 -15.56 -22.59
C GLU A 159 4.86 -16.23 -21.41
N LYS A 160 6.18 -16.04 -21.28
CA LYS A 160 6.95 -16.54 -20.14
C LYS A 160 6.54 -15.88 -18.82
N LEU A 161 6.26 -14.57 -18.84
CA LEU A 161 5.77 -13.83 -17.68
C LEU A 161 4.39 -14.35 -17.26
N GLU A 162 3.47 -14.53 -18.21
CA GLU A 162 2.14 -15.08 -17.94
C GLU A 162 2.20 -16.53 -17.43
N ALA A 163 3.11 -17.34 -17.98
CA ALA A 163 3.36 -18.70 -17.51
C ALA A 163 3.86 -18.73 -16.06
N TYR A 164 4.77 -17.81 -15.70
CA TYR A 164 5.24 -17.64 -14.33
C TYR A 164 4.09 -17.33 -13.36
N PHE A 165 3.20 -16.40 -13.72
CA PHE A 165 2.03 -16.10 -12.87
C PHE A 165 1.09 -17.30 -12.71
N LYS A 166 0.83 -18.05 -13.79
CA LYS A 166 -0.01 -19.27 -13.73
C LYS A 166 0.61 -20.35 -12.84
N ASP A 167 1.94 -20.51 -12.89
CA ASP A 167 2.64 -21.49 -12.06
C ASP A 167 2.63 -21.11 -10.57
N LEU A 168 2.85 -19.83 -10.24
CA LEU A 168 2.71 -19.34 -8.86
C LEU A 168 1.30 -19.57 -8.30
N GLU A 169 0.27 -19.26 -9.07
CA GLU A 169 -1.11 -19.45 -8.66
C GLU A 169 -1.39 -20.92 -8.30
N LYS A 170 -0.98 -21.86 -9.17
CA LYS A 170 -1.10 -23.31 -8.91
C LYS A 170 -0.35 -23.76 -7.66
N ARG A 171 0.86 -23.23 -7.43
CA ARG A 171 1.65 -23.57 -6.23
C ARG A 171 0.91 -23.15 -4.96
N LEU A 172 0.26 -21.99 -4.98
CA LEU A 172 -0.49 -21.48 -3.84
C LEU A 172 -1.76 -22.26 -3.57
N GLU A 173 -2.48 -22.70 -4.60
CA GLU A 173 -3.63 -23.60 -4.46
C GLU A 173 -3.20 -24.95 -3.84
N LYS A 174 -2.07 -25.52 -4.27
CA LYS A 174 -1.56 -26.80 -3.76
C LYS A 174 -1.15 -26.73 -2.28
N VAL A 175 -0.55 -25.62 -1.86
CA VAL A 175 -0.21 -25.43 -0.44
C VAL A 175 -1.48 -25.39 0.41
N GLU A 176 -2.53 -24.71 -0.05
CA GLU A 176 -3.81 -24.64 0.67
C GLU A 176 -4.53 -25.98 0.78
N SER A 177 -4.44 -26.84 -0.25
CA SER A 177 -5.08 -28.15 -0.22
C SER A 177 -4.35 -29.16 0.67
N THR A 178 -3.07 -28.94 0.98
CA THR A 178 -2.27 -29.84 1.82
C THR A 178 -2.37 -29.51 3.32
N VAL A 179 -2.79 -28.29 3.65
CA VAL A 179 -2.89 -27.79 5.04
C VAL A 179 -4.30 -27.96 5.63
N LYS A 180 -5.30 -28.30 4.80
CA LYS A 180 -6.67 -28.63 5.24
C LYS A 180 -6.82 -30.11 5.54
#